data_AF-A0A402A0K2-F1
#
_entry.id   AF-A0A402A0K2-F1
#
_cell.length_a   1.000
_cell.length_b   1.000
_cell.length_c   1.000
_cell.angle_alpha   90.00
_cell.angle_beta   90.00
_cell.angle_gamma   90.00
#
_symmetry.space_group_name_H-M   'P 1'
#
loop_
_entity.id
_entity.type
_entity.pdbx_description
1 polymer ?
#
loop_
_entity_poly.entity_id
_entity_poly.type
_entity_poly.pdbx_seq_one_letter_code
_entity_poly.pdbx_strand_id
1 'polypeptide(L)'
;MHGLIFVTWEKFLAERFGPSTLYEYRASIGETAATAPLANRIYNDGVLLAGVQAAHRITGVEIDALLRDYGRYFIMNGLTSHLCAYLLTRVGSASELLLTMRDAHAQMRRTPDGLTPPLFRYDAISTDKQKFFLLYDSPRQLCSVLLGAIEGAAARYHEQVRIVERTCMKQGANACRIEIHFQPGEHHPRRAIPDSELQAQQQTKQQFAEFVLNVLPYQHGVTLSELQNYIERTSPQFGSIRPRVLLEALRYLQYAGLIASTANQPGEDFARRRYWRVPTLALLRR
;
A
#
# COMPACT_ATOMS: atom_id res chain seq x y z
N MET A 1 -12.17 -3.85 -0.55
CA MET A 1 -10.70 -3.99 -0.54
C MET A 1 -10.06 -3.34 -1.76
N HIS A 2 -8.86 -2.75 -1.60
CA HIS A 2 -8.12 -2.09 -2.69
C HIS A 2 -7.57 -3.11 -3.70
N GLY A 3 -7.66 -2.81 -5.00
CA GLY A 3 -7.30 -3.70 -6.12
C GLY A 3 -5.82 -4.08 -6.15
N LEU A 4 -4.94 -3.24 -5.63
CA LEU A 4 -3.54 -3.60 -5.38
C LEU A 4 -3.38 -4.93 -4.63
N ILE A 5 -4.25 -5.22 -3.66
CA ILE A 5 -4.21 -6.50 -2.93
C ILE A 5 -4.47 -7.66 -3.89
N PHE A 6 -5.46 -7.55 -4.78
CA PHE A 6 -5.79 -8.57 -5.78
C PHE A 6 -4.66 -8.78 -6.79
N VAL A 7 -4.14 -7.70 -7.36
CA VAL A 7 -3.06 -7.79 -8.37
C VAL A 7 -1.78 -8.38 -7.76
N THR A 8 -1.44 -7.99 -6.53
CA THR A 8 -0.27 -8.56 -5.84
C THR A 8 -0.52 -9.98 -5.35
N TRP A 9 -1.76 -10.35 -5.03
CA TRP A 9 -2.14 -11.72 -4.69
C TRP A 9 -1.93 -12.68 -5.86
N GLU A 10 -2.41 -12.31 -7.06
CA GLU A 10 -2.17 -13.12 -8.26
C GLU A 10 -0.69 -13.19 -8.63
N LYS A 11 0.03 -12.06 -8.50
CA LYS A 11 1.48 -12.04 -8.72
C LYS A 11 2.21 -12.97 -7.74
N PHE A 12 1.80 -12.98 -6.47
CA PHE A 12 2.30 -13.92 -5.47
C PHE A 12 2.05 -15.37 -5.86
N LEU A 13 0.82 -15.71 -6.30
CA LEU A 13 0.51 -17.07 -6.74
C LEU A 13 1.38 -17.49 -7.93
N ALA A 14 1.55 -16.60 -8.91
CA ALA A 14 2.37 -16.84 -10.10
C ALA A 14 3.85 -17.07 -9.75
N GLU A 15 4.42 -16.21 -8.90
CA GLU A 15 5.85 -16.26 -8.57
C GLU A 15 6.18 -17.41 -7.61
N ARG A 16 5.26 -17.75 -6.70
CA ARG A 16 5.48 -18.82 -5.73
C ARG A 16 5.15 -20.21 -6.25
N PHE A 17 4.03 -20.36 -6.96
CA PHE A 17 3.48 -21.65 -7.37
C PHE A 17 3.47 -21.86 -8.89
N GLY A 18 3.98 -20.89 -9.65
CA GLY A 18 4.09 -20.97 -11.09
C GLY A 18 2.84 -20.52 -11.86
N PRO A 19 2.98 -20.28 -13.18
CA PRO A 19 1.90 -19.76 -14.03
C PRO A 19 0.72 -20.72 -14.16
N SER A 20 0.94 -22.04 -14.11
CA SER A 20 -0.14 -23.04 -14.19
C SER A 20 -1.10 -22.93 -13.00
N THR A 21 -0.56 -22.75 -11.79
CA THR A 21 -1.37 -22.52 -10.58
C THR A 21 -2.20 -21.26 -10.69
N LEU A 22 -1.64 -20.17 -11.22
CA LEU A 22 -2.40 -18.93 -11.45
C LEU A 22 -3.53 -19.15 -12.46
N TYR A 23 -3.27 -19.90 -13.54
CA TYR A 23 -4.29 -20.22 -14.55
C TYR A 23 -5.44 -21.01 -13.93
N GLU A 24 -5.14 -22.08 -13.17
CA GLU A 24 -6.15 -22.87 -12.46
C GLU A 24 -6.92 -22.03 -11.43
N TYR A 25 -6.24 -21.15 -10.69
CA TYR A 25 -6.86 -20.21 -9.77
C TYR A 25 -7.88 -19.32 -10.49
N ARG A 26 -7.47 -18.65 -11.57
CA ARG A 26 -8.35 -17.77 -12.36
C ARG A 26 -9.55 -18.51 -12.92
N ALA A 27 -9.32 -19.70 -13.48
CA ALA A 27 -10.40 -20.55 -14.00
C ALA A 27 -11.40 -20.93 -12.88
N SER A 28 -10.90 -21.28 -11.69
CA SER A 28 -11.74 -21.71 -10.56
C SER A 28 -12.64 -20.61 -9.99
N ILE A 29 -12.24 -19.34 -10.14
CA ILE A 29 -13.02 -18.17 -9.69
C ILE A 29 -13.80 -17.51 -10.84
N GLY A 30 -13.75 -18.10 -12.05
CA GLY A 30 -14.42 -17.54 -13.23
C GLY A 30 -13.84 -16.21 -13.70
N GLU A 31 -12.57 -15.93 -13.43
CA GLU A 31 -11.93 -14.70 -13.89
C GLU A 31 -11.76 -14.71 -15.41
N THR A 32 -12.13 -13.60 -16.04
CA THR A 32 -11.95 -13.33 -17.47
C THR A 32 -11.10 -12.07 -17.65
N ALA A 33 -10.64 -11.82 -18.89
CA ALA A 33 -9.94 -10.58 -19.21
C ALA A 33 -10.75 -9.30 -18.87
N ALA A 34 -12.09 -9.38 -18.94
CA ALA A 34 -12.97 -8.25 -18.62
C ALA A 34 -13.14 -8.03 -17.11
N THR A 35 -12.90 -9.05 -16.29
CA THR A 35 -13.08 -9.00 -14.82
C THR A 35 -11.75 -9.02 -14.07
N ALA A 36 -10.62 -9.08 -14.78
CA ALA A 36 -9.29 -9.07 -14.19
C ALA A 36 -9.11 -7.83 -13.28
N PRO A 37 -8.53 -8.00 -12.09
CA PRO A 37 -8.42 -6.91 -11.13
C PRO A 37 -7.49 -5.80 -11.64
N LEU A 38 -7.92 -4.56 -11.44
CA LEU A 38 -7.15 -3.36 -11.70
C LEU A 38 -6.67 -2.79 -10.37
N ALA A 39 -5.39 -2.49 -10.27
CA ALA A 39 -4.76 -2.11 -9.01
C ALA A 39 -5.40 -0.86 -8.36
N ASN A 40 -5.92 0.07 -9.17
CA ASN A 40 -6.51 1.34 -8.74
C ASN A 40 -8.03 1.29 -8.50
N ARG A 41 -8.65 0.11 -8.51
CA ARG A 41 -10.09 -0.09 -8.28
C ARG A 41 -10.36 -0.62 -6.87
N ILE A 42 -11.59 -0.48 -6.39
CA ILE A 42 -12.06 -1.05 -5.13
C ILE A 42 -13.02 -2.21 -5.41
N TYR A 43 -12.84 -3.32 -4.70
CA TYR A 43 -13.58 -4.57 -4.88
C TYR A 43 -14.26 -5.01 -3.59
N ASN A 44 -15.29 -5.85 -3.69
CA ASN A 44 -15.91 -6.48 -2.52
C ASN A 44 -14.90 -7.44 -1.85
N ASP A 45 -14.86 -7.44 -0.51
CA ASP A 45 -13.91 -8.25 0.27
C ASP A 45 -14.12 -9.76 0.04
N GLY A 46 -15.36 -10.20 -0.14
CA GLY A 46 -15.73 -11.58 -0.38
C GLY A 46 -15.10 -12.18 -1.63
N VAL A 47 -14.79 -11.37 -2.64
CA VAL A 47 -14.13 -11.84 -3.87
C VAL A 47 -12.72 -12.34 -3.56
N LEU A 48 -11.91 -11.57 -2.82
CA LEU A 48 -10.58 -12.03 -2.44
C LEU A 48 -10.67 -13.23 -1.49
N LEU A 49 -11.58 -13.20 -0.51
CA LEU A 49 -11.71 -14.29 0.46
C LEU A 49 -12.10 -15.61 -0.21
N ALA A 50 -12.98 -15.58 -1.21
CA ALA A 50 -13.30 -16.74 -2.04
C ALA A 50 -12.08 -17.20 -2.86
N GLY A 51 -11.30 -16.26 -3.41
CA GLY A 51 -10.05 -16.55 -4.09
C GLY A 51 -9.02 -17.23 -3.19
N VAL A 52 -8.84 -16.77 -1.95
CA VAL A 52 -7.94 -17.39 -0.97
C VAL A 52 -8.33 -18.85 -0.70
N GLN A 53 -9.63 -19.14 -0.57
CA GLN A 53 -10.12 -20.52 -0.45
C GLN A 53 -9.83 -21.36 -1.69
N ALA A 54 -9.95 -20.79 -2.89
CA ALA A 54 -9.61 -21.48 -4.12
C ALA A 54 -8.11 -21.80 -4.19
N ALA A 55 -7.25 -20.85 -3.86
CA ALA A 55 -5.80 -21.06 -3.81
C ALA A 55 -5.40 -22.13 -2.78
N HIS A 56 -6.05 -22.17 -1.62
CA HIS A 56 -5.88 -23.26 -0.65
C HIS A 56 -6.21 -24.64 -1.26
N ARG A 57 -7.36 -24.77 -1.94
CA ARG A 57 -7.76 -26.04 -2.59
C ARG A 57 -6.78 -26.49 -3.67
N ILE A 58 -6.25 -25.56 -4.46
CA ILE A 58 -5.33 -25.86 -5.57
C ILE A 58 -3.94 -26.21 -5.05
N THR A 59 -3.43 -25.45 -4.08
CA THR A 59 -2.04 -25.58 -3.61
C THR A 59 -1.88 -26.59 -2.46
N GLY A 60 -2.97 -26.91 -1.76
CA GLY A 60 -2.96 -27.70 -0.52
C GLY A 60 -2.36 -26.97 0.69
N VAL A 61 -1.95 -25.70 0.54
CA VAL A 61 -1.34 -24.92 1.63
C VAL A 61 -2.43 -24.36 2.54
N GLU A 62 -2.26 -24.50 3.85
CA GLU A 62 -3.17 -23.93 4.85
C GLU A 62 -3.36 -22.42 4.66
N ILE A 63 -4.60 -21.94 4.81
CA ILE A 63 -5.00 -20.56 4.52
C ILE A 63 -4.14 -19.56 5.29
N ASP A 64 -3.87 -19.82 6.58
CA ASP A 64 -3.07 -18.90 7.40
C ASP A 64 -1.62 -18.84 6.98
N ALA A 65 -1.02 -19.97 6.58
CA ALA A 65 0.33 -19.99 6.05
C ALA A 65 0.38 -19.21 4.72
N LEU A 66 -0.57 -19.46 3.84
CA LEU A 66 -0.68 -18.77 2.55
C LEU A 66 -0.82 -17.25 2.71
N LEU A 67 -1.68 -16.80 3.63
CA LEU A 67 -1.89 -15.39 3.93
C LEU A 67 -0.68 -14.73 4.61
N ARG A 68 0.04 -15.44 5.48
CA ARG A 68 1.28 -14.93 6.10
C ARG A 68 2.39 -14.76 5.06
N ASP A 69 2.58 -15.76 4.21
CA ASP A 69 3.56 -15.65 3.13
C ASP A 69 3.18 -14.55 2.13
N TYR A 70 1.89 -14.41 1.83
CA TYR A 70 1.39 -13.29 1.02
C TYR A 70 1.64 -11.94 1.69
N GLY A 71 1.41 -11.80 3.00
CA GLY A 71 1.71 -10.57 3.73
C GLY A 71 3.18 -10.17 3.62
N ARG A 72 4.10 -11.15 3.74
CA ARG A 72 5.54 -10.93 3.55
C ARG A 72 5.85 -10.50 2.11
N TYR A 73 5.29 -11.21 1.14
CA TYR A 73 5.41 -10.89 -0.27
C TYR A 73 4.89 -9.48 -0.61
N PHE A 74 3.77 -9.09 -0.02
CA PHE A 74 3.12 -7.81 -0.28
C PHE A 74 4.05 -6.63 -0.01
N ILE A 75 4.88 -6.70 1.05
CA ILE A 75 5.85 -5.64 1.37
C ILE A 75 7.12 -5.72 0.51
N MET A 76 7.50 -6.92 0.07
CA MET A 76 8.76 -7.17 -0.63
C MET A 76 8.70 -6.98 -2.15
N ASN A 77 7.53 -7.20 -2.77
CA ASN A 77 7.45 -7.26 -4.22
C ASN A 77 7.67 -5.89 -4.91
N GLY A 78 8.12 -5.93 -6.16
CA GLY A 78 8.44 -4.74 -6.95
C GLY A 78 7.23 -3.86 -7.27
N LEU A 79 6.02 -4.43 -7.39
CA LEU A 79 4.81 -3.66 -7.69
C LEU A 79 4.41 -2.78 -6.50
N THR A 80 4.41 -3.32 -5.28
CA THR A 80 4.22 -2.53 -4.05
C THR A 80 5.32 -1.49 -3.88
N SER A 81 6.58 -1.88 -4.12
CA SER A 81 7.73 -0.96 -4.03
C SER A 81 7.58 0.24 -4.97
N HIS A 82 7.04 0.01 -6.18
CA HIS A 82 6.79 1.04 -7.17
C HIS A 82 5.57 1.90 -6.82
N LEU A 83 4.40 1.29 -6.60
CA LEU A 83 3.14 2.03 -6.42
C LEU A 83 3.07 2.76 -5.07
N CYS A 84 3.65 2.20 -4.03
CA CYS A 84 3.71 2.80 -2.69
C CYS A 84 5.00 3.58 -2.44
N ALA A 85 5.76 3.91 -3.49
CA ALA A 85 7.06 4.58 -3.39
C ALA A 85 7.01 5.88 -2.57
N TYR A 86 5.91 6.63 -2.64
CA TYR A 86 5.75 7.88 -1.85
C TYR A 86 5.86 7.65 -0.34
N LEU A 87 5.33 6.53 0.16
CA LEU A 87 5.42 6.15 1.57
C LEU A 87 6.76 5.48 1.87
N LEU A 88 7.15 4.50 1.05
CA LEU A 88 8.32 3.65 1.31
C LEU A 88 9.65 4.39 1.25
N THR A 89 9.74 5.49 0.51
CA THR A 89 10.96 6.31 0.43
C THR A 89 11.10 7.32 1.59
N ARG A 90 10.10 7.42 2.48
CA ARG A 90 10.13 8.33 3.65
C ARG A 90 10.47 7.61 4.96
N VAL A 91 10.66 6.30 4.92
CA VAL A 91 10.93 5.45 6.08
C VAL A 91 12.22 4.65 5.86
N GLY A 92 13.05 4.58 6.89
CA GLY A 92 14.39 4.00 6.84
C GLY A 92 14.56 2.71 7.64
N SER A 93 13.53 2.24 8.34
CA SER A 93 13.54 1.00 9.14
C SER A 93 12.17 0.33 9.16
N ALA A 94 12.11 -0.94 9.59
CA ALA A 94 10.84 -1.66 9.68
C ALA A 94 9.90 -1.05 10.73
N SER A 95 10.44 -0.61 11.87
CA SER A 95 9.66 0.09 12.90
C SER A 95 9.08 1.41 12.38
N GLU A 96 9.86 2.23 11.67
CA GLU A 96 9.35 3.47 11.04
C GLU A 96 8.24 3.19 10.02
N LEU A 97 8.38 2.15 9.20
CA LEU A 97 7.34 1.74 8.26
C LEU A 97 6.05 1.40 9.01
N LEU A 98 6.11 0.53 10.02
CA LEU A 98 4.93 0.16 10.82
C LEU A 98 4.28 1.39 11.45
N LEU A 99 5.04 2.22 12.16
CA LEU A 99 4.50 3.41 12.83
C LEU A 99 3.82 4.37 11.84
N THR A 100 4.39 4.52 10.64
CA THR A 100 3.80 5.34 9.55
C THR A 100 2.47 4.78 9.04
N MET A 101 2.27 3.46 9.09
CA MET A 101 1.06 2.83 8.55
C MET A 101 -0.22 3.21 9.31
N ARG A 102 -0.16 3.60 10.59
CA ARG A 102 -1.34 4.17 11.28
C ARG A 102 -1.85 5.40 10.55
N ASP A 103 -0.96 6.33 10.27
CA ASP A 103 -1.33 7.63 9.70
C ASP A 103 -1.67 7.48 8.20
N ALA A 104 -0.95 6.63 7.48
CA ALA A 104 -1.26 6.28 6.08
C ALA A 104 -2.64 5.62 5.95
N HIS A 105 -2.96 4.59 6.75
CA HIS A 105 -4.28 3.96 6.73
C HIS A 105 -5.40 4.91 7.16
N ALA A 106 -5.17 5.75 8.17
CA ALA A 106 -6.13 6.79 8.55
C ALA A 106 -6.36 7.80 7.41
N GLN A 107 -5.32 8.13 6.64
CA GLN A 107 -5.41 9.02 5.49
C GLN A 107 -6.15 8.36 4.32
N MET A 108 -5.83 7.11 3.98
CA MET A 108 -6.53 6.34 2.94
C MET A 108 -8.03 6.18 3.24
N ARG A 109 -8.41 6.04 4.52
CA ARG A 109 -9.84 5.98 4.92
C ARG A 109 -10.61 7.27 4.62
N ARG A 110 -9.93 8.41 4.48
CA ARG A 110 -10.56 9.70 4.14
C ARG A 110 -10.85 9.84 2.65
N THR A 111 -10.33 8.96 1.80
CA THR A 111 -10.68 9.02 0.38
C THR A 111 -12.17 8.67 0.20
N PRO A 112 -12.87 9.30 -0.75
CA PRO A 112 -14.29 9.04 -1.00
C PRO A 112 -14.54 7.68 -1.67
N ASP A 113 -13.49 6.91 -1.95
CA ASP A 113 -13.56 5.59 -2.60
C ASP A 113 -14.06 4.46 -1.68
N GLY A 114 -14.50 4.78 -0.46
CA GLY A 114 -15.02 3.79 0.50
C GLY A 114 -13.96 2.83 1.04
N LEU A 115 -12.68 3.25 1.03
CA LEU A 115 -11.59 2.46 1.58
C LEU A 115 -11.77 2.25 3.08
N THR A 116 -11.64 1.00 3.51
CA THR A 116 -11.74 0.62 4.93
C THR A 116 -10.48 -0.09 5.41
N PRO A 117 -9.28 0.55 5.41
CA PRO A 117 -8.05 -0.07 5.91
C PRO A 117 -8.15 -0.47 7.39
N PRO A 118 -7.31 -1.39 7.89
CA PRO A 118 -7.34 -1.75 9.31
C PRO A 118 -6.96 -0.57 10.21
N LEU A 119 -7.41 -0.61 11.46
CA LEU A 119 -7.02 0.35 12.48
C LEU A 119 -5.76 -0.16 13.19
N PHE A 120 -4.77 0.73 13.29
CA PHE A 120 -3.55 0.48 14.04
C PHE A 120 -3.43 1.45 15.21
N ARG A 121 -3.14 0.93 16.40
CA ARG A 121 -2.66 1.71 17.54
C ARG A 121 -1.36 1.10 18.05
N TYR A 122 -0.49 1.96 18.56
CA TYR A 122 0.81 1.56 19.07
C TYR A 122 0.95 1.99 20.53
N ASP A 123 1.30 1.05 21.40
CA ASP A 123 1.65 1.34 22.79
C ASP A 123 3.14 1.05 22.98
N ALA A 124 3.87 1.98 23.60
CA ALA A 124 5.28 1.80 23.90
C ALA A 124 5.47 0.70 24.96
N ILE A 125 6.45 -0.19 24.75
CA ILE A 125 6.88 -1.17 25.76
C ILE A 125 8.01 -0.58 26.62
N SER A 126 8.84 0.25 26.01
CA SER A 126 9.93 0.98 26.65
C SER A 126 10.21 2.28 25.87
N THR A 127 11.29 2.98 26.21
CA THR A 127 11.79 4.11 25.43
C THR A 127 12.42 3.70 24.09
N ASP A 128 12.62 2.41 23.85
CA ASP A 128 13.17 1.85 22.62
C ASP A 128 12.09 1.79 21.53
N LYS A 129 12.26 2.60 20.48
CA LYS A 129 11.33 2.65 19.33
C LYS A 129 11.29 1.35 18.51
N GLN A 130 12.23 0.44 18.72
CA GLN A 130 12.24 -0.88 18.10
C GLN A 130 11.32 -1.89 18.83
N LYS A 131 10.74 -1.51 19.98
CA LYS A 131 9.90 -2.39 20.81
C LYS A 131 8.57 -1.74 21.16
N PHE A 132 7.48 -2.29 20.65
CA PHE A 132 6.14 -1.77 20.91
C PHE A 132 5.07 -2.86 20.80
N PHE A 133 3.91 -2.58 21.38
CA PHE A 133 2.69 -3.31 21.08
C PHE A 133 1.99 -2.67 19.89
N LEU A 134 1.59 -3.51 18.93
CA LEU A 134 0.63 -3.16 17.89
C LEU A 134 -0.74 -3.73 18.28
N LEU A 135 -1.73 -2.84 18.34
CA LEU A 135 -3.15 -3.17 18.39
C LEU A 135 -3.70 -3.10 16.97
N TYR A 136 -4.17 -4.23 16.46
CA TYR A 136 -4.80 -4.37 15.15
C TYR A 136 -6.28 -4.69 15.28
N ASP A 137 -7.11 -3.84 14.68
CA ASP A 137 -8.55 -4.03 14.61
C ASP A 137 -9.02 -3.92 13.15
N SER A 138 -9.69 -4.97 12.69
CA SER A 138 -10.22 -5.06 11.35
C SER A 138 -11.36 -6.09 11.28
N PRO A 139 -12.53 -5.74 10.72
CA PRO A 139 -13.62 -6.70 10.56
C PRO A 139 -13.25 -7.88 9.66
N ARG A 140 -12.18 -7.75 8.85
CA ARG A 140 -11.71 -8.81 7.94
C ARG A 140 -10.88 -9.90 8.61
N GLN A 141 -10.38 -9.66 9.83
CA GLN A 141 -9.52 -10.61 10.56
C GLN A 141 -8.34 -11.17 9.74
N LEU A 142 -7.71 -10.33 8.91
CA LEU A 142 -6.54 -10.70 8.10
C LEU A 142 -5.26 -10.70 8.95
N CYS A 143 -5.32 -11.34 10.13
CA CYS A 143 -4.27 -11.39 11.13
C CYS A 143 -2.98 -11.98 10.55
N SER A 144 -3.10 -13.08 9.80
CA SER A 144 -1.96 -13.76 9.16
C SER A 144 -1.27 -12.86 8.13
N VAL A 145 -2.02 -12.08 7.35
CA VAL A 145 -1.46 -11.07 6.43
C VAL A 145 -0.68 -10.01 7.20
N LEU A 146 -1.19 -9.55 8.34
CA LEU A 146 -0.48 -8.59 9.18
C LEU A 146 0.85 -9.16 9.69
N LEU A 147 0.85 -10.38 10.24
CA LEU A 147 2.09 -11.03 10.70
C LEU A 147 3.12 -11.13 9.58
N GLY A 148 2.67 -11.56 8.40
CA GLY A 148 3.49 -11.59 7.19
C GLY A 148 4.04 -10.22 6.81
N ALA A 149 3.21 -9.18 6.83
CA ALA A 149 3.64 -7.82 6.48
C ALA A 149 4.69 -7.28 7.46
N ILE A 150 4.60 -7.63 8.76
CA ILE A 150 5.62 -7.28 9.76
C ILE A 150 6.97 -7.96 9.42
N GLU A 151 6.94 -9.24 9.04
CA GLU A 151 8.12 -9.98 8.59
C GLU A 151 8.69 -9.42 7.28
N GLY A 152 7.82 -9.05 6.35
CA GLY A 152 8.18 -8.40 5.10
C GLY A 152 8.84 -7.04 5.32
N ALA A 153 8.37 -6.27 6.32
CA ALA A 153 9.01 -5.03 6.72
C ALA A 153 10.43 -5.28 7.24
N ALA A 154 10.62 -6.24 8.15
CA ALA A 154 11.94 -6.62 8.65
C ALA A 154 12.89 -7.01 7.50
N ALA A 155 12.43 -7.90 6.61
CA ALA A 155 13.19 -8.34 5.46
C ALA A 155 13.58 -7.18 4.51
N ARG A 156 12.68 -6.22 4.29
CA ARG A 156 12.90 -5.06 3.42
C ARG A 156 14.06 -4.18 3.91
N TYR A 157 14.21 -4.04 5.22
CA TYR A 157 15.22 -3.19 5.84
C TYR A 157 16.44 -3.97 6.35
N HIS A 158 16.56 -5.25 6.01
CA HIS A 158 17.63 -6.13 6.49
C HIS A 158 17.70 -6.18 8.04
N GLU A 159 16.54 -6.20 8.66
CA GLU A 159 16.33 -6.32 10.10
C GLU A 159 15.77 -7.71 10.44
N GLN A 160 15.93 -8.11 11.69
CA GLN A 160 15.24 -9.26 12.28
C GLN A 160 14.04 -8.77 13.09
N VAL A 161 13.01 -9.60 13.20
CA VAL A 161 11.83 -9.29 14.02
C VAL A 161 11.43 -10.47 14.88
N ARG A 162 11.23 -10.21 16.17
CA ARG A 162 10.53 -11.13 17.08
C ARG A 162 9.09 -10.65 17.21
N ILE A 163 8.15 -11.56 16.93
CA ILE A 163 6.71 -11.31 17.01
C ILE A 163 6.11 -12.24 18.06
N VAL A 164 5.41 -11.68 19.05
CA VAL A 164 4.65 -12.46 20.04
C VAL A 164 3.20 -11.98 20.00
N GLU A 165 2.32 -12.83 19.47
CA GLU A 165 0.87 -12.57 19.51
C GLU A 165 0.37 -12.83 20.94
N ARG A 166 -0.22 -11.82 21.56
CA ARG A 166 -0.81 -11.91 22.91
C ARG A 166 -2.29 -12.22 22.87
N THR A 167 -3.01 -11.67 21.89
CA THR A 167 -4.42 -11.96 21.63
C THR A 167 -4.67 -11.92 20.13
N CYS A 168 -5.68 -12.66 19.64
CA CYS A 168 -6.03 -12.74 18.23
C CYS A 168 -7.53 -12.61 17.98
N MET A 169 -7.94 -11.84 16.96
CA MET A 169 -9.34 -11.73 16.56
C MET A 169 -9.92 -13.06 16.08
N LYS A 170 -9.10 -13.90 15.45
CA LYS A 170 -9.48 -15.25 15.04
C LYS A 170 -9.75 -16.19 16.22
N GLN A 171 -9.30 -15.83 17.42
CA GLN A 171 -9.51 -16.57 18.66
C GLN A 171 -10.58 -15.92 19.56
N GLY A 172 -11.38 -15.00 19.01
CA GLY A 172 -12.50 -14.36 19.71
C GLY A 172 -12.14 -13.06 20.46
N ALA A 173 -10.91 -12.56 20.35
CA ALA A 173 -10.57 -11.25 20.92
C ALA A 173 -11.14 -10.09 20.08
N ASN A 174 -11.43 -8.96 20.71
CA ASN A 174 -11.91 -7.76 20.00
C ASN A 174 -10.87 -7.16 19.03
N ALA A 175 -9.58 -7.34 19.32
CA ALA A 175 -8.46 -6.87 18.52
C ALA A 175 -7.26 -7.81 18.72
N CYS A 176 -6.37 -7.89 17.72
CA CYS A 176 -5.08 -8.53 17.93
C CYS A 176 -4.17 -7.59 18.72
N ARG A 177 -3.52 -8.10 19.76
CA ARG A 177 -2.43 -7.41 20.47
C ARG A 177 -1.14 -8.17 20.20
N ILE A 178 -0.20 -7.51 19.53
CA ILE A 178 1.04 -8.13 19.05
C ILE A 178 2.21 -7.36 19.63
N GLU A 179 3.10 -8.05 20.33
CA GLU A 179 4.38 -7.52 20.76
C GLU A 179 5.41 -7.71 19.65
N ILE A 180 6.07 -6.61 19.26
CA ILE A 180 6.98 -6.57 18.12
C ILE A 180 8.31 -5.98 18.56
N HIS A 181 9.38 -6.74 18.39
CA HIS A 181 10.75 -6.29 18.67
C HIS A 181 11.60 -6.43 17.40
N PHE A 182 12.04 -5.31 16.83
CA PHE A 182 13.01 -5.30 15.73
C PHE A 182 14.44 -5.28 16.26
N GLN A 183 15.34 -5.90 15.49
CA GLN A 183 16.77 -5.93 15.76
C GLN A 183 17.53 -5.74 14.44
N PRO A 184 18.72 -5.13 14.46
CA PRO A 184 19.60 -5.11 13.29
C PRO A 184 19.88 -6.54 12.80
N GLY A 185 19.92 -6.77 11.49
CA GLY A 185 20.33 -8.06 10.92
C GLY A 185 21.82 -8.34 11.09
N GLU A 186 22.21 -9.63 11.14
CA GLU A 186 23.60 -10.10 11.33
C GLU A 186 24.57 -9.63 10.22
N HIS A 187 24.02 -9.27 9.06
CA HIS A 187 24.73 -8.58 7.98
C HIS A 187 23.95 -7.31 7.65
N HIS A 188 24.15 -6.26 8.44
CA HIS A 188 23.84 -4.92 7.98
C HIS A 188 24.97 -4.55 7.01
N PRO A 189 24.79 -4.62 5.67
CA PRO A 189 25.74 -3.93 4.81
C PRO A 189 25.74 -2.49 5.32
N ARG A 190 26.91 -1.98 5.74
CA ARG A 190 27.09 -0.54 6.01
C ARG A 190 26.31 0.16 4.93
N ARG A 191 25.21 0.84 5.31
CA ARG A 191 24.25 1.53 4.42
C ARG A 191 24.95 1.72 3.07
N ALA A 192 24.71 0.83 2.11
CA ALA A 192 25.39 0.94 0.82
C ALA A 192 25.13 2.38 0.41
N ILE A 193 26.20 3.18 0.23
CA ILE A 193 26.05 4.60 -0.09
C ILE A 193 25.11 4.60 -1.28
N PRO A 194 23.84 5.00 -1.10
CA PRO A 194 22.89 4.73 -2.15
C PRO A 194 23.34 5.57 -3.33
N ASP A 195 23.35 4.99 -4.53
CA ASP A 195 23.85 5.67 -5.73
C ASP A 195 23.35 7.11 -5.71
N SER A 196 24.26 8.07 -5.65
CA SER A 196 23.91 9.48 -5.44
C SER A 196 22.92 9.96 -6.50
N GLU A 197 23.04 9.41 -7.72
CA GLU A 197 22.10 9.59 -8.82
C GLU A 197 20.72 9.00 -8.55
N LEU A 198 20.64 7.79 -8.00
CA LEU A 198 19.37 7.15 -7.63
C LEU A 198 18.66 7.94 -6.52
N GLN A 199 19.41 8.42 -5.53
CA GLN A 199 18.86 9.26 -4.46
C GLN A 199 18.35 10.60 -5.01
N ALA A 200 19.15 11.27 -5.85
CA ALA A 200 18.76 12.52 -6.49
C ALA A 200 17.50 12.35 -7.34
N GLN A 201 17.39 11.23 -8.08
CA GLN A 201 16.21 10.92 -8.87
C GLN A 201 14.97 10.68 -7.99
N GLN A 202 15.11 9.97 -6.87
CA GLN A 202 14.02 9.74 -5.91
C GLN A 202 13.55 11.05 -5.26
N GLN A 203 14.50 11.91 -4.84
CA GLN A 203 14.20 13.22 -4.29
C GLN A 203 13.47 14.10 -5.29
N THR A 204 13.93 14.13 -6.55
CA THR A 204 13.27 14.88 -7.63
C THR A 204 11.83 14.42 -7.83
N LYS A 205 11.59 13.10 -7.85
CA LYS A 205 10.24 12.53 -7.94
C LYS A 205 9.37 12.92 -6.75
N GLN A 206 9.91 12.89 -5.53
CA GLN A 206 9.19 13.31 -4.32
C GLN A 206 8.82 14.79 -4.36
N GLN A 207 9.77 15.66 -4.69
CA GLN A 207 9.55 17.11 -4.81
C GLN A 207 8.47 17.41 -5.85
N PHE A 208 8.50 16.75 -7.00
CA PHE A 208 7.47 16.90 -8.02
C PHE A 208 6.09 16.43 -7.53
N ALA A 209 6.01 15.27 -6.84
CA ALA A 209 4.76 14.80 -6.27
C ALA A 209 4.20 15.76 -5.19
N GLU A 210 5.06 16.33 -4.33
CA GLU A 210 4.65 17.33 -3.35
C GLU A 210 4.15 18.62 -4.00
N PHE A 211 4.82 19.07 -5.07
CA PHE A 211 4.36 20.20 -5.86
C PHE A 211 2.97 19.93 -6.46
N VAL A 212 2.79 18.77 -7.13
CA VAL A 212 1.49 18.34 -7.68
C VAL A 212 0.41 18.32 -6.60
N LEU A 213 0.70 17.78 -5.41
CA LEU A 213 -0.23 17.77 -4.28
C LEU A 213 -0.65 19.19 -3.85
N ASN A 214 0.27 20.15 -3.88
CA ASN A 214 0.01 21.51 -3.43
C ASN A 214 -0.79 22.36 -4.42
N VAL A 215 -0.74 22.03 -5.71
CA VAL A 215 -1.53 22.73 -6.74
C VAL A 215 -2.92 22.12 -6.95
N LEU A 216 -3.16 20.89 -6.49
CA LEU A 216 -4.46 20.24 -6.60
C LEU A 216 -5.51 20.93 -5.71
N PRO A 217 -6.73 21.18 -6.22
CA PRO A 217 -7.80 21.77 -5.43
C PRO A 217 -8.38 20.75 -4.44
N TYR A 218 -9.04 21.25 -3.39
CA TYR A 218 -9.79 20.41 -2.43
C TYR A 218 -11.22 20.06 -2.89
N GLN A 219 -11.78 20.84 -3.83
CA GLN A 219 -13.15 20.69 -4.31
C GLN A 219 -13.18 20.70 -5.83
N HIS A 220 -14.23 20.10 -6.41
CA HIS A 220 -14.53 20.04 -7.85
C HIS A 220 -13.47 19.32 -8.73
N GLY A 221 -12.26 19.10 -8.24
CA GLY A 221 -11.15 18.42 -8.93
C GLY A 221 -10.73 19.09 -10.24
N VAL A 222 -9.67 18.57 -10.86
CA VAL A 222 -9.18 18.99 -12.18
C VAL A 222 -8.87 17.79 -13.05
N THR A 223 -9.02 17.93 -14.36
CA THR A 223 -8.56 16.92 -15.32
C THR A 223 -7.04 16.90 -15.42
N LEU A 224 -6.49 15.83 -16.00
CA LEU A 224 -5.05 15.73 -16.26
C LEU A 224 -4.54 16.90 -17.12
N SER A 225 -5.29 17.26 -18.17
CA SER A 225 -4.93 18.34 -19.08
C SER A 225 -5.02 19.72 -18.43
N GLU A 226 -6.05 19.97 -17.61
CA GLU A 226 -6.17 21.20 -16.83
C GLU A 226 -4.97 21.36 -15.88
N LEU A 227 -4.62 20.28 -15.17
CA LEU A 227 -3.48 20.27 -14.25
C LEU A 227 -2.15 20.48 -14.97
N GLN A 228 -1.93 19.80 -16.10
CA GLN A 228 -0.72 19.96 -16.89
C GLN A 228 -0.55 21.42 -17.36
N ASN A 229 -1.60 21.99 -17.95
CA ASN A 229 -1.60 23.38 -18.43
C ASN A 229 -1.33 24.38 -17.30
N TYR A 230 -1.88 24.14 -16.11
CA TYR A 230 -1.61 24.97 -14.93
C TYR A 230 -0.12 24.94 -14.57
N ILE A 231 0.46 23.75 -14.43
CA ILE A 231 1.85 23.59 -14.00
C ILE A 231 2.81 24.22 -15.01
N GLU A 232 2.60 24.00 -16.30
CA GLU A 232 3.44 24.56 -17.37
C GLU A 232 3.41 26.09 -17.41
N ARG A 233 2.30 26.72 -17.00
CA ARG A 233 2.17 28.18 -16.90
C ARG A 233 2.78 28.75 -15.62
N THR A 234 2.69 28.03 -14.51
CA THR A 234 3.04 28.57 -13.18
C THR A 234 4.42 28.17 -12.69
N SER A 235 5.05 27.15 -13.27
CA SER A 235 6.35 26.65 -12.81
C SER A 235 7.36 26.56 -13.96
N PRO A 236 8.27 27.54 -14.09
CA PRO A 236 9.37 27.48 -15.05
C PRO A 236 10.28 26.26 -14.85
N GLN A 237 10.38 25.76 -13.61
CA GLN A 237 11.18 24.58 -13.24
C GLN A 237 10.66 23.29 -13.89
N PHE A 238 9.35 23.21 -14.16
CA PHE A 238 8.72 22.05 -14.78
C PHE A 238 8.19 22.37 -16.19
N GLY A 239 8.93 23.13 -16.99
CA GLY A 239 8.54 23.44 -18.37
C GLY A 239 8.36 22.17 -19.24
N SER A 240 7.20 22.05 -19.91
CA SER A 240 6.80 20.93 -20.77
C SER A 240 6.83 19.55 -20.07
N ILE A 241 5.83 19.26 -19.24
CA ILE A 241 5.74 17.99 -18.53
C ILE A 241 5.13 16.94 -19.45
N ARG A 242 5.83 15.81 -19.62
CA ARG A 242 5.23 14.65 -20.28
C ARG A 242 4.03 14.15 -19.45
N PRO A 243 2.84 13.92 -20.04
CA PRO A 243 1.65 13.47 -19.31
C PRO A 243 1.88 12.24 -18.44
N ARG A 244 2.75 11.32 -18.88
CA ARG A 244 3.15 10.12 -18.12
C ARG A 244 3.77 10.44 -16.76
N VAL A 245 4.59 11.49 -16.67
CA VAL A 245 5.28 11.88 -15.42
C VAL A 245 4.26 12.45 -14.43
N LEU A 246 3.33 13.29 -14.91
CA LEU A 246 2.24 13.82 -14.10
C LEU A 246 1.31 12.70 -13.60
N LEU A 247 0.92 11.77 -14.48
CA LEU A 247 0.12 10.60 -14.11
C LEU A 247 0.81 9.71 -13.08
N GLU A 248 2.13 9.55 -13.19
CA GLU A 248 2.90 8.78 -12.20
C GLU A 248 2.89 9.45 -10.83
N ALA A 249 3.10 10.77 -10.77
CA ALA A 249 3.01 11.54 -9.52
C ALA A 249 1.62 11.45 -8.89
N LEU A 250 0.56 11.64 -9.68
CA LEU A 250 -0.82 11.47 -9.23
C LEU A 250 -1.05 10.07 -8.66
N ARG A 251 -0.57 9.04 -9.36
CA ARG A 251 -0.70 7.65 -8.90
C ARG A 251 -0.03 7.44 -7.55
N TYR A 252 1.20 7.91 -7.35
CA TYR A 252 1.89 7.77 -6.06
C TYR A 252 1.14 8.46 -4.91
N LEU A 253 0.62 9.66 -5.15
CA LEU A 253 -0.19 10.38 -4.17
C LEU A 253 -1.51 9.65 -3.85
N GLN A 254 -2.12 9.02 -4.86
CA GLN A 254 -3.36 8.27 -4.70
C GLN A 254 -3.15 7.02 -3.84
N TYR A 255 -2.06 6.28 -4.07
CA TYR A 255 -1.67 5.15 -3.22
C TYR A 255 -1.30 5.56 -1.79
N ALA A 256 -0.92 6.82 -1.56
CA ALA A 256 -0.72 7.38 -0.22
C ALA A 256 -2.02 7.93 0.42
N GLY A 257 -3.15 7.88 -0.29
CA GLY A 257 -4.44 8.45 0.18
C GLY A 257 -4.47 9.99 0.22
N LEU A 258 -3.51 10.66 -0.42
CA LEU A 258 -3.38 12.13 -0.40
C LEU A 258 -4.22 12.81 -1.48
N ILE A 259 -4.58 12.07 -2.53
CA ILE A 259 -5.48 12.53 -3.57
C ILE A 259 -6.55 11.48 -3.82
N ALA A 260 -7.67 11.92 -4.37
CA ALA A 260 -8.75 11.08 -4.85
C ALA A 260 -9.04 11.40 -6.31
N SER A 261 -9.78 10.52 -6.96
CA SER A 261 -10.19 10.71 -8.35
C SER A 261 -11.57 10.14 -8.62
N THR A 262 -12.17 10.54 -9.73
CA THR A 262 -13.43 9.94 -10.19
C THR A 262 -13.27 8.53 -10.76
N ALA A 263 -12.06 7.94 -10.71
CA ALA A 263 -11.74 6.64 -11.32
C ALA A 263 -12.72 5.53 -10.91
N ASN A 264 -13.25 5.55 -9.67
CA ASN A 264 -14.14 4.52 -9.16
C ASN A 264 -15.63 4.79 -9.38
N GLN A 265 -15.99 5.87 -10.09
CA GLN A 265 -17.39 6.21 -10.36
C GLN A 265 -17.94 5.48 -11.60
N PRO A 266 -19.25 5.19 -11.67
CA PRO A 266 -19.88 4.61 -12.86
C PRO A 266 -19.73 5.51 -14.09
N GLY A 267 -19.49 4.91 -15.27
CA GLY A 267 -19.37 5.64 -16.54
C GLY A 267 -18.08 6.46 -16.69
N GLU A 268 -17.04 6.10 -15.94
CA GLU A 268 -15.77 6.83 -15.95
C GLU A 268 -15.04 6.77 -17.30
N ASP A 269 -14.57 7.94 -17.73
CA ASP A 269 -13.75 8.15 -18.92
C ASP A 269 -12.43 8.80 -18.48
N PHE A 270 -11.32 8.23 -18.93
CA PHE A 270 -9.97 8.69 -18.60
C PHE A 270 -9.76 10.17 -18.98
N ALA A 271 -10.30 10.63 -20.10
CA ALA A 271 -10.15 12.02 -20.54
C ALA A 271 -10.90 13.01 -19.62
N ARG A 272 -11.95 12.54 -18.95
CA ARG A 272 -12.79 13.32 -18.04
C ARG A 272 -12.48 13.07 -16.57
N ARG A 273 -11.53 12.18 -16.26
CA ARG A 273 -11.15 11.84 -14.89
C ARG A 273 -10.67 13.09 -14.17
N ARG A 274 -11.31 13.40 -13.05
CA ARG A 274 -10.94 14.54 -12.20
C ARG A 274 -10.15 14.05 -11.00
N TYR A 275 -9.18 14.85 -10.58
CA TYR A 275 -8.29 14.60 -9.44
C TYR A 275 -8.39 15.76 -8.45
N TRP A 276 -8.43 15.46 -7.16
CA TRP A 276 -8.46 16.47 -6.10
C TRP A 276 -7.70 15.99 -4.88
N ARG A 277 -7.29 16.95 -4.05
CA ARG A 277 -6.59 16.71 -2.79
C ARG A 277 -7.56 16.20 -1.73
N VAL A 278 -7.15 15.19 -1.00
CA VAL A 278 -7.87 14.67 0.17
C VAL A 278 -7.38 15.43 1.41
N PRO A 279 -8.29 15.99 2.24
CA PRO A 279 -7.89 16.69 3.46
C PRO A 279 -7.04 15.80 4.38
N THR A 280 -6.00 16.40 4.97
CA THR A 280 -5.18 15.75 6.01
C THR A 280 -5.58 16.25 7.39
N LEU A 281 -5.23 15.51 8.45
CA LEU A 281 -5.56 15.87 9.84
C LEU A 281 -5.12 17.30 10.24
N ALA A 282 -4.01 17.79 9.67
CA ALA A 282 -3.50 19.13 9.94
C ALA A 282 -4.42 20.25 9.42
N LEU A 283 -5.21 19.98 8.37
CA LEU A 283 -6.11 20.96 7.74
C LEU A 283 -7.50 20.99 8.37
N LEU A 284 -7.89 19.93 9.09
CA LEU A 284 -9.18 19.85 9.79
C LEU A 284 -9.17 20.48 11.19
N ARG A 285 -8.00 20.94 11.65
CA ARG A 285 -7.80 21.63 12.94
C ARG A 285 -7.72 23.16 12.80
N ARG A 286 -8.03 23.70 11.62
CA ARG A 286 -8.09 25.15 11.36
C ARG A 286 -9.52 25.59 11.14
#